data_AF-A0A353CUK8-F1
#
_entry.id   AF-A0A353CUK8-F1
#
_cell.length_a   1.000
_cell.length_b   1.000
_cell.length_c   1.000
_cell.angle_alpha   90.00
_cell.angle_beta   90.00
_cell.angle_gamma   90.00
#
_symmetry.space_group_name_H-M   'P 1'
#
loop_
_entity.id
_entity.type
_entity.pdbx_description
1 polymer ?
#
loop_
_entity_poly.entity_id
_entity_poly.type
_entity_poly.pdbx_seq_one_letter_code
_entity_poly.pdbx_strand_id
1 'polypeptide(L)'
;MAGKLSLFFSIILSSNLSAFELPRMDAAGVAGSAAVAESRLPDIPAPLETRQSSYFAEYQVNGARIAVPHVGNGRRVIAALHWNANRETFAAKVREAFNSPSSAAPEKINPESRAEQELAALNPGYEIVSLNSFLPGGAAALFNLEYSFGGPNCFNAAFTAAGLRDHRKLRHVGNPEADQLLSMYYRKTPASSLRPGDVIVLNGGDHGVYYLGAGLIFHKKSYLKQHSYRIVPLERAYEPEPFEWKPGPFDNGSPFNSSEPIRKMEAWRPTGAQYEFGYATEEEKARAGIINFVAEQVELKAPNWRLSRELGYFTESLLEGLVSEWSAMGKSPNPVIRAYYHQLSSLRDQANQSIESELLSSPHAQSNAYQILKDNWLPRNDYSRALVGSLLRLYGRDSSETEAVLDAIGNSFERNPLNQVKR
;
A
#
# COMPACT_ATOMS: atom_id res chain seq x y z
N MET A 1 -20.16 -20.08 64.93
CA MET A 1 -21.35 -20.17 64.05
C MET A 1 -21.02 -19.48 62.74
N ALA A 2 -21.32 -20.19 61.64
CA ALA A 2 -21.44 -19.82 60.21
C ALA A 2 -21.02 -18.40 59.75
N GLY A 3 -20.38 -18.19 58.60
CA GLY A 3 -20.12 -19.06 57.46
C GLY A 3 -20.21 -18.28 56.13
N LYS A 4 -19.41 -18.72 55.14
CA LYS A 4 -19.48 -18.53 53.68
C LYS A 4 -18.68 -17.41 52.98
N LEU A 5 -17.61 -17.90 52.34
CA LEU A 5 -17.06 -17.57 51.02
C LEU A 5 -18.06 -17.07 49.96
N SER A 6 -17.61 -16.12 49.12
CA SER A 6 -17.77 -16.04 47.65
C SER A 6 -16.77 -14.96 47.16
N LEU A 7 -15.71 -15.20 46.38
CA LEU A 7 -15.50 -15.89 45.10
C LEU A 7 -15.95 -15.07 43.86
N PHE A 8 -14.96 -14.74 43.03
CA PHE A 8 -14.95 -14.28 41.62
C PHE A 8 -15.82 -13.11 41.16
N PHE A 9 -15.15 -12.06 40.68
CA PHE A 9 -15.57 -11.37 39.46
C PHE A 9 -14.45 -11.45 38.42
N SER A 10 -14.54 -12.49 37.59
CA SER A 10 -14.00 -12.48 36.23
C SER A 10 -15.12 -11.98 35.32
N ILE A 11 -14.96 -10.79 34.74
CA ILE A 11 -15.65 -10.37 33.51
C ILE A 11 -14.52 -9.90 32.61
N ILE A 12 -13.99 -10.77 31.75
CA ILE A 12 -14.45 -10.92 30.36
C ILE A 12 -14.63 -9.55 29.70
N LEU A 13 -13.51 -8.89 29.42
CA LEU A 13 -13.39 -8.11 28.21
C LEU A 13 -12.93 -9.08 27.13
N SER A 14 -13.86 -9.83 26.54
CA SER A 14 -13.71 -10.26 25.15
C SER A 14 -13.75 -8.97 24.34
N SER A 15 -12.59 -8.34 24.21
CA SER A 15 -12.38 -7.33 23.20
C SER A 15 -12.58 -8.05 21.87
N ASN A 16 -13.76 -7.86 21.25
CA ASN A 16 -13.95 -8.04 19.82
C ASN A 16 -13.05 -7.01 19.11
N LEU A 17 -11.74 -7.26 19.17
CA LEU A 17 -10.75 -6.53 18.40
C LEU A 17 -11.05 -6.92 16.95
N SER A 18 -11.52 -5.96 16.16
CA SER A 18 -11.46 -6.13 14.72
C SER A 18 -10.02 -6.46 14.38
N ALA A 19 -9.80 -7.51 13.61
CA ALA A 19 -8.46 -8.07 13.41
C ALA A 19 -7.51 -7.17 12.60
N PHE A 20 -7.87 -5.91 12.43
CA PHE A 20 -7.31 -4.94 11.51
C PHE A 20 -8.00 -3.59 11.77
N GLU A 21 -7.26 -2.48 11.82
CA GLU A 21 -7.81 -1.16 11.44
C GLU A 21 -7.85 -1.06 9.90
N LEU A 22 -8.38 -2.09 9.23
CA LEU A 22 -8.65 -2.01 7.80
C LEU A 22 -10.08 -1.49 7.66
N PRO A 23 -10.29 -0.37 6.93
CA PRO A 23 -11.63 0.13 6.67
C PRO A 23 -12.51 -0.97 6.05
N ARG A 24 -13.81 -0.92 6.35
CA ARG A 24 -14.79 -1.77 5.66
C ARG A 24 -14.65 -1.57 4.15
N MET A 25 -14.42 -2.65 3.41
CA MET A 25 -14.55 -2.61 1.96
C MET A 25 -16.01 -2.89 1.60
N ASP A 26 -16.75 -1.82 1.30
CA ASP A 26 -18.11 -1.95 0.83
C ASP A 26 -18.13 -2.46 -0.62
N ALA A 27 -18.93 -3.48 -0.89
CA ALA A 27 -19.14 -4.05 -2.22
C ALA A 27 -20.00 -3.15 -3.14
N ALA A 28 -20.14 -1.86 -2.83
CA ALA A 28 -21.07 -0.97 -3.52
C ALA A 28 -20.70 -0.85 -5.02
N GLY A 29 -21.52 -1.48 -5.86
CA GLY A 29 -21.55 -1.28 -7.32
C GLY A 29 -21.10 -2.45 -8.20
N VAL A 30 -21.38 -3.72 -7.86
CA VAL A 30 -21.06 -4.86 -8.74
C VAL A 30 -22.27 -5.75 -9.05
N ALA A 31 -22.86 -5.61 -10.25
CA ALA A 31 -23.85 -6.55 -10.80
C ALA A 31 -23.46 -7.06 -12.21
N GLY A 32 -23.58 -8.38 -12.46
CA GLY A 32 -23.87 -8.92 -13.81
C GLY A 32 -22.84 -9.85 -14.51
N SER A 33 -22.97 -11.15 -14.28
CA SER A 33 -22.74 -12.34 -15.16
C SER A 33 -21.45 -12.56 -15.98
N ALA A 34 -21.20 -13.85 -16.26
CA ALA A 34 -19.95 -14.46 -16.74
C ALA A 34 -20.10 -15.11 -18.13
N ALA A 35 -19.00 -15.21 -18.88
CA ALA A 35 -18.73 -16.27 -19.84
C ALA A 35 -17.21 -16.48 -20.00
N VAL A 36 -16.81 -17.73 -20.20
CA VAL A 36 -15.43 -18.24 -20.29
C VAL A 36 -15.04 -18.40 -21.77
N ALA A 37 -13.85 -17.96 -22.17
CA ALA A 37 -13.07 -18.52 -23.29
C ALA A 37 -11.63 -17.96 -23.32
N GLU A 38 -10.76 -18.68 -24.03
CA GLU A 38 -9.29 -18.78 -23.90
C GLU A 38 -8.44 -17.55 -24.26
N SER A 39 -7.23 -17.61 -23.71
CA SER A 39 -6.12 -16.65 -23.65
C SER A 39 -5.69 -16.01 -24.99
N ARG A 40 -6.16 -14.79 -25.21
CA ARG A 40 -5.34 -13.63 -25.64
C ARG A 40 -5.37 -12.62 -24.49
N LEU A 41 -4.38 -11.70 -24.41
CA LEU A 41 -4.58 -10.52 -23.57
C LEU A 41 -5.93 -9.90 -23.98
N PRO A 42 -6.82 -9.59 -23.03
CA PRO A 42 -8.11 -9.04 -23.39
C PRO A 42 -7.91 -7.70 -24.08
N ASP A 43 -8.64 -7.47 -25.17
CA ASP A 43 -8.76 -6.16 -25.81
C ASP A 43 -9.55 -5.26 -24.86
N ILE A 44 -8.85 -4.71 -23.87
CA ILE A 44 -9.38 -3.66 -23.00
C ILE A 44 -9.28 -2.39 -23.84
N PRO A 45 -10.39 -1.68 -24.11
CA PRO A 45 -10.34 -0.45 -24.85
C PRO A 45 -9.38 0.52 -24.13
N ALA A 46 -8.27 0.83 -24.77
CA ALA A 46 -7.40 1.91 -24.32
C ALA A 46 -8.26 3.18 -24.20
N PRO A 47 -8.15 3.95 -23.10
CA PRO A 47 -8.80 5.24 -23.03
C PRO A 47 -8.31 6.05 -24.22
N LEU A 48 -9.25 6.62 -24.99
CA LEU A 48 -8.88 7.44 -26.12
C LEU A 48 -8.16 8.68 -25.58
N GLU A 49 -6.84 8.73 -25.75
CA GLU A 49 -6.05 9.92 -25.47
C GLU A 49 -6.42 10.97 -26.51
N THR A 50 -7.20 11.95 -26.07
CA THR A 50 -7.76 12.98 -26.93
C THR A 50 -6.84 14.17 -27.10
N ARG A 51 -5.91 14.38 -26.15
CA ARG A 51 -4.90 15.44 -26.19
C ARG A 51 -3.78 15.16 -25.19
N GLN A 52 -2.54 15.35 -25.62
CA GLN A 52 -1.41 15.53 -24.71
C GLN A 52 -1.06 17.03 -24.67
N SER A 53 -1.04 17.63 -23.48
CA SER A 53 -0.66 19.03 -23.24
C SER A 53 0.67 19.12 -22.48
N SER A 54 1.16 20.33 -22.26
CA SER A 54 2.42 20.54 -21.53
C SER A 54 2.33 20.11 -20.06
N TYR A 55 1.14 20.22 -19.44
CA TYR A 55 0.97 19.94 -18.01
C TYR A 55 -0.09 18.88 -17.68
N PHE A 56 -0.81 18.33 -18.66
CA PHE A 56 -1.77 17.24 -18.46
C PHE A 56 -1.95 16.36 -19.70
N ALA A 57 -2.49 15.16 -19.50
CA ALA A 57 -3.05 14.31 -20.54
C ALA A 57 -4.58 14.30 -20.43
N GLU A 58 -5.28 14.29 -21.57
CA GLU A 58 -6.74 14.30 -21.62
C GLU A 58 -7.29 12.98 -22.18
N TYR A 59 -8.16 12.35 -21.42
CA TYR A 59 -8.77 11.07 -21.75
C TYR A 59 -10.28 11.20 -21.94
N GLN A 60 -10.83 10.43 -22.86
CA GLN A 60 -12.27 10.25 -22.98
C GLN A 60 -12.73 9.05 -22.16
N VAL A 61 -13.53 9.29 -21.12
CA VAL A 61 -14.14 8.26 -20.26
C VAL A 61 -15.66 8.29 -20.41
N ASN A 62 -16.25 7.22 -20.96
CA ASN A 62 -17.69 7.15 -21.22
C ASN A 62 -18.28 8.41 -21.90
N GLY A 63 -17.53 8.96 -22.87
CA GLY A 63 -17.91 10.18 -23.60
C GLY A 63 -17.73 11.51 -22.83
N ALA A 64 -17.20 11.49 -21.61
CA ALA A 64 -16.76 12.67 -20.86
C ALA A 64 -15.25 12.88 -21.05
N ARG A 65 -14.82 14.14 -21.23
CA ARG A 65 -13.39 14.48 -21.32
C ARG A 65 -12.88 14.82 -19.92
N ILE A 66 -11.83 14.14 -19.50
CA ILE A 66 -11.15 14.38 -18.22
C ILE A 66 -9.68 14.65 -18.48
N ALA A 67 -9.09 15.55 -17.71
CA ALA A 67 -7.68 15.88 -17.76
C ALA A 67 -6.99 15.40 -16.48
N VAL A 68 -5.91 14.64 -16.66
CA VAL A 68 -5.06 14.11 -15.60
C VAL A 68 -3.75 14.90 -15.65
N PRO A 69 -3.46 15.74 -14.64
CA PRO A 69 -2.20 16.48 -14.57
C PRO A 69 -0.99 15.56 -14.64
N HIS A 70 0.07 16.00 -15.32
CA HIS A 70 1.40 15.39 -15.28
C HIS A 70 2.00 15.53 -13.88
N VAL A 71 3.08 14.78 -13.61
CA VAL A 71 3.82 14.85 -12.34
C VAL A 71 4.15 16.30 -11.98
N GLY A 72 3.95 16.68 -10.71
CA GLY A 72 4.23 18.04 -10.21
C GLY A 72 3.31 19.16 -10.70
N ASN A 73 2.31 18.87 -11.55
CA ASN A 73 1.51 19.91 -12.22
C ASN A 73 0.07 20.07 -11.71
N GLY A 74 -0.31 19.36 -10.64
CA GLY A 74 -1.63 19.47 -10.00
C GLY A 74 -2.02 18.20 -9.25
N ARG A 75 -2.84 18.30 -8.20
CA ARG A 75 -3.23 17.14 -7.35
C ARG A 75 -4.69 16.72 -7.53
N ARG A 76 -5.33 17.21 -8.59
CA ARG A 76 -6.74 16.97 -8.86
C ARG A 76 -6.88 16.44 -10.27
N VAL A 77 -7.70 15.41 -10.46
CA VAL A 77 -8.24 15.13 -11.78
C VAL A 77 -9.23 16.24 -12.08
N ILE A 78 -9.15 16.83 -13.27
CA ILE A 78 -9.87 18.04 -13.62
C ILE A 78 -10.63 17.89 -14.93
N ALA A 79 -11.63 18.74 -15.15
CA ALA A 79 -12.30 18.87 -16.44
C ALA A 79 -12.72 20.32 -16.69
N ALA A 80 -12.92 20.66 -17.95
CA ALA A 80 -13.52 21.92 -18.37
C ALA A 80 -14.98 21.68 -18.77
N LEU A 81 -15.92 22.32 -18.05
CA LEU A 81 -17.36 22.22 -18.31
C LEU A 81 -17.87 23.53 -18.89
N HIS A 82 -18.51 23.47 -20.05
CA HIS A 82 -19.17 24.63 -20.61
C HIS A 82 -20.38 25.03 -19.75
N TRP A 83 -20.68 26.33 -19.65
CA TRP A 83 -21.74 26.85 -18.78
C TRP A 83 -23.15 26.34 -19.15
N ASN A 84 -23.38 25.97 -20.41
CA ASN A 84 -24.64 25.38 -20.87
C ASN A 84 -24.65 23.83 -20.86
N ALA A 85 -23.53 23.19 -20.50
CA ALA A 85 -23.46 21.74 -20.46
C ALA A 85 -24.31 21.23 -19.30
N ASN A 86 -25.06 20.16 -19.53
CA ASN A 86 -25.80 19.49 -18.47
C ASN A 86 -24.80 18.82 -17.51
N ARG A 87 -24.51 19.49 -16.39
CA ARG A 87 -23.57 19.02 -15.35
C ARG A 87 -23.93 17.64 -14.83
N GLU A 88 -25.22 17.35 -14.68
CA GLU A 88 -25.68 16.06 -14.19
C GLU A 88 -25.44 14.96 -15.23
N THR A 89 -25.64 15.25 -16.52
CA THR A 89 -25.29 14.29 -17.59
C THR A 89 -23.79 14.00 -17.61
N PHE A 90 -22.94 15.02 -17.41
CA PHE A 90 -21.50 14.81 -17.27
C PHE A 90 -21.17 13.98 -16.03
N ALA A 91 -21.72 14.33 -14.86
CA ALA A 91 -21.50 13.62 -13.61
C ALA A 91 -21.98 12.16 -13.67
N ALA A 92 -23.12 11.89 -14.32
CA ALA A 92 -23.61 10.54 -14.55
C ALA A 92 -22.64 9.70 -15.37
N LYS A 93 -22.09 10.24 -16.46
CA LYS A 93 -21.08 9.55 -17.29
C LYS A 93 -19.82 9.21 -16.51
N VAL A 94 -19.32 10.15 -15.70
CA VAL A 94 -18.12 9.94 -14.88
C VAL A 94 -18.38 8.97 -13.73
N ARG A 95 -19.53 9.07 -13.04
CA ARG A 95 -19.95 8.09 -12.01
C ARG A 95 -20.03 6.69 -12.60
N GLU A 96 -20.63 6.53 -13.76
CA GLU A 96 -20.71 5.23 -14.44
C GLU A 96 -19.31 4.71 -14.81
N ALA A 97 -18.44 5.55 -15.35
CA ALA A 97 -17.09 5.17 -15.75
C ALA A 97 -16.23 4.68 -14.58
N PHE A 98 -16.32 5.35 -13.42
CA PHE A 98 -15.51 5.06 -12.23
C PHE A 98 -16.24 4.27 -11.14
N ASN A 99 -17.50 3.89 -11.38
CA ASN A 99 -18.40 3.31 -10.37
C ASN A 99 -18.43 4.15 -9.07
N SER A 100 -18.49 5.48 -9.20
CA SER A 100 -18.44 6.38 -8.05
C SER A 100 -19.80 6.44 -7.32
N PRO A 101 -19.82 6.82 -6.03
CA PRO A 101 -21.06 7.02 -5.28
C PRO A 101 -22.02 7.98 -5.97
N SER A 102 -23.33 7.80 -5.76
CA SER A 102 -24.35 8.68 -6.32
C SER A 102 -24.20 10.15 -5.89
N SER A 103 -23.59 10.39 -4.73
CA SER A 103 -23.27 11.72 -4.19
C SER A 103 -22.05 12.39 -4.82
N ALA A 104 -21.25 11.69 -5.64
CA ALA A 104 -20.08 12.26 -6.30
C ALA A 104 -20.54 13.28 -7.36
N ALA A 105 -20.01 14.51 -7.29
CA ALA A 105 -20.35 15.60 -8.19
C ALA A 105 -19.12 16.45 -8.52
N PRO A 106 -19.05 17.08 -9.71
CA PRO A 106 -17.91 17.92 -10.05
C PRO A 106 -17.87 19.15 -9.14
N GLU A 107 -16.73 19.39 -8.51
CA GLU A 107 -16.55 20.52 -7.60
C GLU A 107 -15.91 21.67 -8.35
N LYS A 108 -16.53 22.85 -8.33
CA LYS A 108 -15.94 24.05 -8.94
C LYS A 108 -14.65 24.41 -8.21
N ILE A 109 -13.59 24.66 -8.97
CA ILE A 109 -12.31 25.11 -8.41
C ILE A 109 -11.85 26.40 -9.08
N ASN A 110 -11.08 27.18 -8.33
CA ASN A 110 -10.29 28.26 -8.90
C ASN A 110 -8.95 27.66 -9.38
N PRO A 111 -8.54 27.85 -10.65
CA PRO A 111 -7.29 27.31 -11.15
C PRO A 111 -6.07 27.84 -10.39
N GLU A 112 -5.28 26.95 -9.79
CA GLU A 112 -4.09 27.31 -9.00
C GLU A 112 -2.81 26.65 -9.55
N SER A 113 -2.91 25.38 -9.95
CA SER A 113 -1.81 24.61 -10.50
C SER A 113 -1.59 24.86 -12.00
N ARG A 114 -0.42 24.51 -12.52
CA ARG A 114 -0.07 24.69 -13.93
C ARG A 114 -1.04 23.98 -14.87
N ALA A 115 -1.46 22.75 -14.54
CA ALA A 115 -2.43 22.01 -15.34
C ALA A 115 -3.81 22.66 -15.32
N GLU A 116 -4.28 23.14 -14.17
CA GLU A 116 -5.57 23.82 -14.05
C GLU A 116 -5.57 25.14 -14.85
N GLN A 117 -4.48 25.92 -14.76
CA GLN A 117 -4.32 27.19 -15.49
C GLN A 117 -4.25 26.98 -17.00
N GLU A 118 -3.49 25.97 -17.46
CA GLU A 118 -3.42 25.62 -18.87
C GLU A 118 -4.77 25.13 -19.40
N LEU A 119 -5.48 24.27 -18.65
CA LEU A 119 -6.80 23.80 -19.05
C LEU A 119 -7.81 24.96 -19.16
N ALA A 120 -7.76 25.92 -18.23
CA ALA A 120 -8.59 27.13 -18.28
C ALA A 120 -8.27 28.01 -19.51
N ALA A 121 -6.98 28.21 -19.80
CA ALA A 121 -6.55 29.00 -20.96
C ALA A 121 -6.98 28.37 -22.29
N LEU A 122 -6.97 27.02 -22.37
CA LEU A 122 -7.41 26.27 -23.54
C LEU A 122 -8.93 26.25 -23.72
N ASN A 123 -9.71 26.60 -22.69
CA ASN A 123 -11.17 26.57 -22.69
C ASN A 123 -11.76 27.88 -22.12
N PRO A 124 -11.58 29.02 -22.81
CA PRO A 124 -12.06 30.30 -22.32
C PRO A 124 -13.59 30.29 -22.14
N GLY A 125 -14.05 30.76 -20.97
CA GLY A 125 -15.49 30.78 -20.63
C GLY A 125 -16.06 29.47 -20.09
N TYR A 126 -15.24 28.42 -19.98
CA TYR A 126 -15.63 27.16 -19.32
C TYR A 126 -15.33 27.24 -17.82
N GLU A 127 -16.09 26.49 -17.02
CA GLU A 127 -15.79 26.26 -15.61
C GLU A 127 -14.80 25.11 -15.47
N ILE A 128 -13.73 25.32 -14.70
CA ILE A 128 -12.82 24.24 -14.31
C ILE A 128 -13.34 23.58 -13.03
N VAL A 129 -13.45 22.26 -13.07
CA VAL A 129 -13.97 21.46 -11.97
C VAL A 129 -12.97 20.38 -11.56
N SER A 130 -12.92 20.07 -10.28
CA SER A 130 -12.28 18.87 -9.74
C SER A 130 -13.21 17.67 -9.85
N LEU A 131 -12.61 16.52 -10.16
CA LEU A 131 -13.25 15.22 -10.25
C LEU A 131 -12.78 14.27 -9.14
N ASN A 132 -12.07 14.76 -8.11
CA ASN A 132 -11.53 13.89 -7.07
C ASN A 132 -12.62 13.18 -6.25
N SER A 133 -13.82 13.76 -6.12
CA SER A 133 -14.98 13.10 -5.47
C SER A 133 -15.46 11.84 -6.19
N PHE A 134 -15.08 11.64 -7.46
CA PHE A 134 -15.42 10.45 -8.24
C PHE A 134 -14.38 9.33 -8.07
N LEU A 135 -13.20 9.64 -7.54
CA LEU A 135 -12.16 8.65 -7.28
C LEU A 135 -12.42 7.95 -5.93
N PRO A 136 -11.93 6.72 -5.75
CA PRO A 136 -11.84 6.12 -4.43
C PRO A 136 -11.06 7.02 -3.46
N GLY A 137 -11.49 7.11 -2.20
CA GLY A 137 -10.92 8.06 -1.24
C GLY A 137 -9.40 7.97 -1.07
N GLY A 138 -8.86 6.74 -1.04
CA GLY A 138 -7.41 6.53 -0.99
C GLY A 138 -6.67 6.97 -2.26
N ALA A 139 -7.27 6.76 -3.44
CA ALA A 139 -6.72 7.22 -4.71
C ALA A 139 -6.76 8.76 -4.80
N ALA A 140 -7.86 9.39 -4.40
CA ALA A 140 -8.02 10.84 -4.36
C ALA A 140 -7.00 11.50 -3.42
N ALA A 141 -6.75 10.91 -2.26
CA ALA A 141 -5.82 11.43 -1.25
C ALA A 141 -4.35 11.35 -1.69
N LEU A 142 -4.00 10.33 -2.48
CA LEU A 142 -2.63 10.07 -2.91
C LEU A 142 -2.31 10.58 -4.31
N PHE A 143 -3.32 10.87 -5.14
CA PHE A 143 -3.11 11.25 -6.54
C PHE A 143 -2.14 12.43 -6.68
N ASN A 144 -1.10 12.20 -7.46
CA ASN A 144 0.01 13.11 -7.72
C ASN A 144 0.70 13.65 -6.47
N LEU A 145 0.59 12.93 -5.35
CA LEU A 145 1.38 13.19 -4.17
C LEU A 145 2.76 12.58 -4.37
N GLU A 146 3.76 13.43 -4.31
CA GLU A 146 5.16 13.04 -4.36
C GLU A 146 5.63 12.68 -2.95
N TYR A 147 6.14 11.47 -2.81
CA TYR A 147 6.92 11.09 -1.63
C TYR A 147 8.38 11.02 -2.05
N SER A 148 9.23 11.66 -1.24
CA SER A 148 10.64 11.94 -1.56
C SER A 148 11.56 10.70 -1.55
N PHE A 149 11.04 9.49 -1.74
CA PHE A 149 11.79 8.28 -1.44
C PHE A 149 11.06 6.98 -1.92
N GLY A 150 11.83 5.88 -2.11
CA GLY A 150 11.58 4.47 -2.54
C GLY A 150 10.23 3.78 -2.23
N GLY A 151 9.47 4.33 -1.28
CA GLY A 151 8.02 4.26 -1.08
C GLY A 151 7.35 2.89 -0.90
N PRO A 152 6.10 2.88 -0.39
CA PRO A 152 5.19 1.75 -0.57
C PRO A 152 5.22 1.24 -2.01
N ASN A 153 5.17 -0.07 -2.20
CA ASN A 153 5.20 -0.68 -3.54
C ASN A 153 3.82 -0.64 -4.21
N CYS A 154 3.76 -1.12 -5.44
CA CYS A 154 2.56 -1.06 -6.28
C CYS A 154 1.34 -1.72 -5.61
N PHE A 155 1.55 -2.82 -4.86
CA PHE A 155 0.49 -3.45 -4.07
C PHE A 155 -0.08 -2.57 -2.98
N ASN A 156 0.76 -1.86 -2.22
CA ASN A 156 0.26 -0.94 -1.20
C ASN A 156 -0.57 0.19 -1.84
N ALA A 157 -0.16 0.72 -3.00
CA ALA A 157 -0.94 1.69 -3.76
C ALA A 157 -2.32 1.13 -4.16
N ALA A 158 -2.34 -0.08 -4.71
CA ALA A 158 -3.57 -0.74 -5.15
C ALA A 158 -4.52 -1.03 -3.97
N PHE A 159 -4.01 -1.55 -2.85
CA PHE A 159 -4.82 -1.83 -1.66
C PHE A 159 -5.29 -0.56 -0.96
N THR A 160 -4.51 0.52 -1.00
CA THR A 160 -4.94 1.82 -0.48
C THR A 160 -6.06 2.41 -1.33
N ALA A 161 -5.93 2.36 -2.66
CA ALA A 161 -7.00 2.79 -3.57
C ALA A 161 -8.28 1.96 -3.40
N ALA A 162 -8.15 0.65 -3.16
CA ALA A 162 -9.28 -0.22 -2.87
C ALA A 162 -9.93 0.00 -1.51
N GLY A 163 -9.36 0.87 -0.65
CA GLY A 163 -9.87 1.11 0.69
C GLY A 163 -9.53 0.00 1.70
N LEU A 164 -8.72 -0.99 1.30
CA LEU A 164 -8.23 -2.01 2.22
C LEU A 164 -7.29 -1.38 3.25
N ARG A 165 -6.53 -0.35 2.88
CA ARG A 165 -5.57 0.33 3.78
C ARG A 165 -5.85 1.82 3.88
N ASP A 166 -5.56 2.41 5.03
CA ASP A 166 -5.58 3.86 5.22
C ASP A 166 -4.42 4.51 4.44
N HIS A 167 -4.71 5.59 3.71
CA HIS A 167 -3.73 6.33 2.91
C HIS A 167 -2.61 6.99 3.72
N ARG A 168 -2.77 7.10 5.04
CA ARG A 168 -1.74 7.60 5.97
C ARG A 168 -0.82 6.48 6.47
N LYS A 169 -1.19 5.21 6.28
CA LYS A 169 -0.50 4.00 6.77
C LYS A 169 0.24 3.28 5.64
N LEU A 170 1.13 4.01 4.98
CA LEU A 170 1.90 3.56 3.83
C LEU A 170 3.10 2.71 4.27
N ARG A 171 3.26 1.51 3.69
CA ARG A 171 4.41 0.62 3.91
C ARG A 171 4.62 -0.34 2.74
N HIS A 172 5.72 -1.09 2.76
CA HIS A 172 5.93 -2.18 1.81
C HIS A 172 4.93 -3.33 2.06
N VAL A 173 4.46 -3.96 0.98
CA VAL A 173 3.60 -5.15 1.00
C VAL A 173 4.23 -6.20 0.07
N GLY A 174 4.92 -7.18 0.63
CA GLY A 174 5.57 -8.24 -0.15
C GLY A 174 4.55 -9.16 -0.83
N ASN A 175 4.99 -9.88 -1.87
CA ASN A 175 4.12 -10.74 -2.66
C ASN A 175 3.33 -11.77 -1.81
N PRO A 176 3.94 -12.45 -0.81
CA PRO A 176 3.18 -13.38 0.03
C PRO A 176 2.05 -12.71 0.83
N GLU A 177 2.26 -11.47 1.27
CA GLU A 177 1.20 -10.70 1.93
C GLU A 177 0.13 -10.28 0.93
N ALA A 178 0.52 -9.79 -0.25
CA ALA A 178 -0.42 -9.43 -1.30
C ALA A 178 -1.29 -10.63 -1.70
N ASP A 179 -0.70 -11.80 -1.93
CA ASP A 179 -1.42 -13.03 -2.27
C ASP A 179 -2.39 -13.44 -1.15
N GLN A 180 -1.97 -13.36 0.11
CA GLN A 180 -2.83 -13.66 1.24
C GLN A 180 -4.01 -12.69 1.33
N LEU A 181 -3.78 -11.37 1.16
CA LEU A 181 -4.84 -10.36 1.17
C LEU A 181 -5.80 -10.53 -0.01
N LEU A 182 -5.27 -10.80 -1.22
CA LEU A 182 -6.07 -11.09 -2.41
C LEU A 182 -6.95 -12.33 -2.18
N SER A 183 -6.39 -13.41 -1.62
CA SER A 183 -7.14 -14.64 -1.34
C SER A 183 -8.27 -14.47 -0.30
N MET A 184 -8.13 -13.50 0.60
CA MET A 184 -9.13 -13.20 1.61
C MET A 184 -10.24 -12.31 1.04
N TYR A 185 -9.86 -11.15 0.54
CA TYR A 185 -10.82 -10.09 0.26
C TYR A 185 -11.29 -10.04 -1.19
N TYR A 186 -10.69 -10.84 -2.06
CA TYR A 186 -10.96 -10.84 -3.49
C TYR A 186 -11.19 -12.24 -4.03
N ARG A 187 -11.85 -12.30 -5.19
CA ARG A 187 -11.98 -13.50 -6.01
C ARG A 187 -11.31 -13.27 -7.35
N LYS A 188 -10.63 -14.28 -7.89
CA LYS A 188 -10.12 -14.21 -9.27
C LYS A 188 -11.28 -14.01 -10.24
N THR A 189 -11.07 -13.15 -11.23
CA THR A 189 -12.04 -12.89 -12.30
C THR A 189 -11.31 -12.84 -13.64
N PRO A 190 -11.97 -13.18 -14.76
CA PRO A 190 -11.35 -13.06 -16.08
C PRO A 190 -10.92 -11.63 -16.34
N ALA A 191 -9.67 -11.45 -16.78
CA ALA A 191 -9.13 -10.13 -17.10
C ALA A 191 -9.85 -9.47 -18.30
N SER A 192 -10.62 -10.24 -19.09
CA SER A 192 -11.53 -9.73 -20.13
C SER A 192 -12.79 -9.05 -19.59
N SER A 193 -13.03 -9.11 -18.28
CA SER A 193 -14.27 -8.66 -17.65
C SER A 193 -14.03 -7.62 -16.55
N LEU A 194 -12.97 -6.82 -16.68
CA LEU A 194 -12.58 -5.84 -15.68
C LEU A 194 -13.71 -4.87 -15.32
N ARG A 195 -13.77 -4.51 -14.04
CA ARG A 195 -14.69 -3.52 -13.49
C ARG A 195 -13.98 -2.59 -12.56
N PRO A 196 -14.38 -1.30 -12.52
CA PRO A 196 -13.94 -0.39 -11.46
C PRO A 196 -13.94 -1.09 -10.09
N GLY A 197 -12.83 -1.00 -9.37
CA GLY A 197 -12.66 -1.70 -8.09
C GLY A 197 -11.85 -2.99 -8.14
N ASP A 198 -11.63 -3.57 -9.32
CA ASP A 198 -10.77 -4.75 -9.46
C ASP A 198 -9.30 -4.37 -9.18
N VAL A 199 -8.58 -5.23 -8.46
CA VAL A 199 -7.12 -5.18 -8.35
C VAL A 199 -6.54 -6.08 -9.44
N ILE A 200 -5.58 -5.56 -10.19
CA ILE A 200 -4.93 -6.27 -11.28
C ILE A 200 -3.49 -6.54 -10.89
N VAL A 201 -3.08 -7.80 -11.02
CA VAL A 201 -1.70 -8.24 -10.85
C VAL A 201 -1.08 -8.46 -12.22
N LEU A 202 -0.04 -7.71 -12.53
CA LEU A 202 0.66 -7.75 -13.82
C LEU A 202 1.89 -8.68 -13.73
N ASN A 203 2.28 -9.22 -14.88
CA ASN A 203 3.53 -9.96 -15.14
C ASN A 203 3.91 -11.11 -14.17
N GLY A 204 2.97 -11.62 -13.38
CA GLY A 204 3.17 -12.82 -12.57
C GLY A 204 3.46 -12.56 -11.09
N GLY A 205 3.15 -11.37 -10.58
CA GLY A 205 3.03 -11.16 -9.13
C GLY A 205 3.94 -10.10 -8.53
N ASP A 206 4.73 -9.40 -9.33
CA ASP A 206 5.62 -8.33 -8.87
C ASP A 206 4.93 -6.96 -8.80
N HIS A 207 3.74 -6.84 -9.40
CA HIS A 207 3.16 -5.53 -9.69
C HIS A 207 1.63 -5.49 -9.60
N GLY A 208 1.11 -4.84 -8.55
CA GLY A 208 -0.33 -4.62 -8.35
C GLY A 208 -0.78 -3.22 -8.78
N VAL A 209 -1.92 -3.13 -9.48
CA VAL A 209 -2.57 -1.85 -9.85
C VAL A 209 -4.06 -1.91 -9.53
N TYR A 210 -4.68 -0.75 -9.29
CA TYR A 210 -6.12 -0.66 -9.05
C TYR A 210 -6.83 -0.17 -10.30
N TYR A 211 -7.83 -0.90 -10.78
CA TYR A 211 -8.59 -0.50 -11.96
C TYR A 211 -9.66 0.52 -11.59
N LEU A 212 -9.51 1.75 -12.08
CA LEU A 212 -10.47 2.83 -11.85
C LEU A 212 -11.69 2.69 -12.76
N GLY A 213 -11.52 2.11 -13.95
CA GLY A 213 -12.55 2.05 -14.99
C GLY A 213 -12.15 2.79 -16.26
N ALA A 214 -12.91 2.54 -17.33
CA ALA A 214 -12.68 3.13 -18.65
C ALA A 214 -11.22 3.01 -19.15
N GLY A 215 -10.55 1.89 -18.87
CA GLY A 215 -9.16 1.65 -19.27
C GLY A 215 -8.11 2.35 -18.40
N LEU A 216 -8.51 3.10 -17.36
CA LEU A 216 -7.59 3.79 -16.45
C LEU A 216 -7.30 2.96 -15.19
N ILE A 217 -6.05 3.06 -14.72
CA ILE A 217 -5.58 2.48 -13.46
C ILE A 217 -5.02 3.54 -12.54
N PHE A 218 -5.15 3.31 -11.24
CA PHE A 218 -4.38 3.98 -10.20
C PHE A 218 -3.15 3.15 -9.86
N HIS A 219 -1.97 3.79 -9.89
CA HIS A 219 -0.71 3.08 -9.94
C HIS A 219 0.45 3.92 -9.34
N LYS A 220 1.40 3.27 -8.65
CA LYS A 220 2.68 3.85 -8.24
C LYS A 220 3.67 3.94 -9.42
N LYS A 221 4.12 5.14 -9.79
CA LYS A 221 5.20 5.38 -10.76
C LYS A 221 6.48 5.86 -10.07
N SER A 222 7.64 5.69 -10.70
CA SER A 222 8.96 5.91 -10.09
C SER A 222 9.72 7.05 -10.76
N TYR A 223 10.02 8.11 -10.02
CA TYR A 223 10.73 9.30 -10.50
C TYR A 223 11.98 9.59 -9.67
N LEU A 224 13.19 9.37 -10.20
CA LEU A 224 14.47 9.83 -9.58
C LEU A 224 14.58 9.44 -8.09
N LYS A 225 14.46 8.15 -7.77
CA LYS A 225 14.36 7.58 -6.39
C LYS A 225 13.13 8.04 -5.57
N GLN A 226 12.30 8.90 -6.11
CA GLN A 226 11.00 9.32 -5.58
C GLN A 226 9.89 8.53 -6.25
N HIS A 227 8.68 8.58 -5.70
CA HIS A 227 7.52 7.97 -6.32
C HIS A 227 6.34 8.91 -6.31
N SER A 228 5.50 8.73 -7.32
CA SER A 228 4.22 9.43 -7.44
C SER A 228 3.12 8.42 -7.65
N TYR A 229 1.94 8.72 -7.12
CA TYR A 229 0.75 7.95 -7.45
C TYR A 229 0.04 8.60 -8.62
N ARG A 230 -0.17 7.81 -9.66
CA ARG A 230 -0.59 8.28 -10.96
C ARG A 230 -1.87 7.59 -11.39
N ILE A 231 -2.61 8.29 -12.22
CA ILE A 231 -3.69 7.72 -13.00
C ILE A 231 -3.16 7.62 -14.43
N VAL A 232 -3.08 6.42 -14.95
CA VAL A 232 -2.54 6.17 -16.30
C VAL A 232 -3.42 5.16 -17.01
N PRO A 233 -3.37 5.10 -18.36
CA PRO A 233 -3.96 3.99 -19.09
C PRO A 233 -3.34 2.65 -18.69
N LEU A 234 -4.15 1.61 -18.60
CA LEU A 234 -3.72 0.27 -18.18
C LEU A 234 -2.59 -0.27 -19.07
N GLU A 235 -2.70 -0.11 -20.38
CA GLU A 235 -1.71 -0.54 -21.35
C GLU A 235 -0.35 0.18 -21.17
N ARG A 236 -0.37 1.36 -20.55
CA ARG A 236 0.81 2.20 -20.24
C ARG A 236 1.33 1.98 -18.82
N ALA A 237 0.94 0.89 -18.14
CA ALA A 237 1.36 0.59 -16.78
C ALA A 237 2.89 0.56 -16.61
N TYR A 238 3.63 0.06 -17.59
CA TYR A 238 5.11 0.01 -17.58
C TYR A 238 5.79 1.12 -18.40
N GLU A 239 5.00 1.94 -19.11
CA GLU A 239 5.57 3.06 -19.84
C GLU A 239 6.00 4.18 -18.89
N PRO A 240 7.13 4.85 -19.17
CA PRO A 240 7.51 6.03 -18.42
C PRO A 240 6.57 7.20 -18.74
N GLU A 241 6.06 7.87 -17.72
CA GLU A 241 5.30 9.11 -17.85
C GLU A 241 6.20 10.27 -18.33
N PRO A 242 5.62 11.35 -18.90
CA PRO A 242 6.36 12.58 -19.13
C PRO A 242 7.03 13.04 -17.84
N PHE A 243 8.32 13.34 -17.94
CA PHE A 243 9.18 13.69 -16.81
C PHE A 243 9.43 12.55 -15.82
N GLU A 244 9.06 11.29 -16.08
CA GLU A 244 9.51 10.15 -15.26
C GLU A 244 11.00 9.87 -15.48
N TRP A 245 11.69 9.37 -14.45
CA TRP A 245 13.12 9.09 -14.55
C TRP A 245 13.33 7.86 -15.39
N LYS A 246 14.19 7.99 -16.39
CA LYS A 246 14.67 6.88 -17.17
C LYS A 246 16.06 6.52 -16.68
N PRO A 247 16.34 5.25 -16.34
CA PRO A 247 17.70 4.82 -16.06
C PRO A 247 18.63 5.23 -17.21
N GLY A 248 19.77 5.83 -16.87
CA GLY A 248 20.82 6.10 -17.84
C GLY A 248 21.52 4.81 -18.27
N PRO A 249 22.28 4.83 -19.37
CA PRO A 249 23.01 3.65 -19.88
C PRO A 249 24.10 3.14 -18.92
N PHE A 250 24.41 3.88 -17.85
CA PHE A 250 25.35 3.50 -16.81
C PHE A 250 24.67 3.00 -15.52
N ASP A 251 23.34 3.09 -15.44
CA ASP A 251 22.52 2.60 -14.31
C ASP A 251 22.17 1.11 -14.48
N ASN A 252 23.18 0.30 -14.80
CA ASN A 252 23.04 -1.13 -15.01
C ASN A 252 22.51 -1.80 -13.73
N GLY A 253 21.38 -2.51 -13.85
CA GLY A 253 20.76 -3.26 -12.75
C GLY A 253 19.41 -2.75 -12.28
N SER A 254 18.88 -1.65 -12.83
CA SER A 254 17.47 -1.32 -12.63
C SER A 254 16.60 -2.38 -13.33
N PRO A 255 15.69 -3.10 -12.63
CA PRO A 255 14.75 -4.00 -13.28
C PRO A 255 13.79 -3.26 -14.24
N PHE A 256 13.77 -1.92 -14.20
CA PHE A 256 12.96 -1.05 -15.03
C PHE A 256 13.66 -0.61 -16.32
N ASN A 257 14.43 -1.50 -16.94
CA ASN A 257 15.05 -1.24 -18.24
C ASN A 257 13.95 -1.28 -19.32
N SER A 258 13.51 -0.10 -19.76
CA SER A 258 12.64 0.17 -20.91
C SER A 258 11.39 -0.72 -21.09
N SER A 259 10.22 -0.21 -20.68
CA SER A 259 8.89 -0.55 -21.21
C SER A 259 8.64 -2.05 -21.43
N GLU A 260 8.74 -2.86 -20.39
CA GLU A 260 8.36 -4.26 -20.49
C GLU A 260 6.86 -4.35 -20.86
N PRO A 261 6.49 -5.09 -21.92
CA PRO A 261 5.08 -5.24 -22.26
C PRO A 261 4.36 -6.01 -21.15
N ILE A 262 3.06 -5.71 -20.98
CA ILE A 262 2.20 -6.55 -20.13
C ILE A 262 2.07 -7.91 -20.82
N ARG A 263 2.65 -8.96 -20.21
CA ARG A 263 2.61 -10.34 -20.73
C ARG A 263 1.54 -11.18 -20.04
N LYS A 264 1.26 -10.87 -18.77
CA LYS A 264 0.29 -11.60 -17.93
C LYS A 264 -0.53 -10.61 -17.13
N MET A 265 -1.82 -10.91 -17.00
CA MET A 265 -2.75 -10.11 -16.22
C MET A 265 -3.69 -11.03 -15.45
N GLU A 266 -3.69 -10.90 -14.12
CA GLU A 266 -4.64 -11.57 -13.23
C GLU A 266 -5.52 -10.52 -12.55
N ALA A 267 -6.82 -10.58 -12.78
CA ALA A 267 -7.78 -9.66 -12.19
C ALA A 267 -8.43 -10.27 -10.94
N TRP A 268 -8.60 -9.43 -9.93
CA TRP A 268 -9.13 -9.80 -8.63
C TRP A 268 -10.24 -8.84 -8.23
N ARG A 269 -11.45 -9.38 -8.05
CA ARG A 269 -12.64 -8.60 -7.75
C ARG A 269 -12.94 -8.63 -6.26
N PRO A 270 -13.20 -7.48 -5.61
CA PRO A 270 -13.57 -7.46 -4.20
C PRO A 270 -14.81 -8.31 -3.95
N THR A 271 -14.81 -9.08 -2.86
CA THR A 271 -15.93 -9.95 -2.47
C THR A 271 -16.86 -9.27 -1.46
N GLY A 272 -16.42 -8.17 -0.84
CA GLY A 272 -17.08 -7.59 0.34
C GLY A 272 -16.90 -8.44 1.60
N ALA A 273 -16.01 -9.44 1.58
CA ALA A 273 -15.73 -10.28 2.74
C ALA A 273 -15.16 -9.44 3.89
N GLN A 274 -15.58 -9.79 5.10
CA GLN A 274 -15.07 -9.23 6.34
C GLN A 274 -14.45 -10.37 7.14
N TYR A 275 -13.25 -10.13 7.67
CA TYR A 275 -12.54 -11.10 8.49
C TYR A 275 -12.35 -10.53 9.89
N GLU A 276 -12.73 -11.33 10.87
CA GLU A 276 -12.40 -11.11 12.26
C GLU A 276 -11.31 -12.10 12.68
N PHE A 277 -10.74 -11.90 13.87
CA PHE A 277 -9.59 -12.68 14.35
C PHE A 277 -9.93 -14.18 14.46
N GLY A 278 -11.22 -14.52 14.51
CA GLY A 278 -11.71 -15.90 14.56
C GLY A 278 -11.25 -16.63 15.83
N TYR A 279 -11.17 -17.96 15.77
CA TYR A 279 -10.52 -18.75 16.81
C TYR A 279 -9.00 -18.64 16.66
N ALA A 280 -8.35 -18.10 17.69
CA ALA A 280 -6.90 -18.02 17.81
C ALA A 280 -6.51 -18.18 19.26
N THR A 281 -5.39 -18.85 19.50
CA THR A 281 -4.80 -19.00 20.83
C THR A 281 -4.37 -17.65 21.40
N GLU A 282 -4.26 -17.55 22.73
CA GLU A 282 -3.77 -16.33 23.38
C GLU A 282 -2.33 -15.99 22.93
N GLU A 283 -1.53 -17.01 22.64
CA GLU A 283 -0.19 -16.84 22.07
C GLU A 283 -0.23 -16.25 20.65
N GLU A 284 -1.10 -16.74 19.77
CA GLU A 284 -1.29 -16.17 18.42
C GLU A 284 -1.78 -14.72 18.47
N LYS A 285 -2.69 -14.40 19.40
CA LYS A 285 -3.15 -13.01 19.63
C LYS A 285 -2.00 -12.12 20.09
N ALA A 286 -1.18 -12.60 21.02
CA ALA A 286 -0.02 -11.85 21.51
C ALA A 286 1.02 -11.60 20.40
N ARG A 287 1.30 -12.62 19.56
CA ARG A 287 2.17 -12.46 18.37
C ARG A 287 1.61 -11.45 17.39
N ALA A 288 0.32 -11.53 17.06
CA ALA A 288 -0.34 -10.54 16.19
C ALA A 288 -0.28 -9.11 16.77
N GLY A 289 -0.46 -8.97 18.09
CA GLY A 289 -0.29 -7.69 18.79
C GLY A 289 1.11 -7.10 18.62
N ILE A 290 2.17 -7.93 18.72
CA ILE A 290 3.55 -7.51 18.47
C ILE A 290 3.74 -7.11 17.00
N ILE A 291 3.19 -7.87 16.05
CA ILE A 291 3.27 -7.55 14.62
C ILE A 291 2.61 -6.21 14.31
N ASN A 292 1.43 -5.94 14.89
CA ASN A 292 0.75 -4.66 14.76
C ASN A 292 1.56 -3.52 15.34
N PHE A 293 2.12 -3.71 16.55
CA PHE A 293 2.99 -2.71 17.15
C PHE A 293 4.17 -2.37 16.22
N VAL A 294 4.86 -3.37 15.66
CA VAL A 294 5.95 -3.13 14.70
C VAL A 294 5.42 -2.43 13.44
N ALA A 295 4.27 -2.84 12.92
CA ALA A 295 3.66 -2.23 11.74
C ALA A 295 3.36 -0.75 11.96
N GLU A 296 2.77 -0.37 13.10
CA GLU A 296 2.48 1.02 13.44
C GLU A 296 3.76 1.85 13.51
N GLN A 297 4.81 1.32 14.12
CA GLN A 297 6.09 1.99 14.23
C GLN A 297 6.73 2.16 12.85
N VAL A 298 6.66 1.13 12.00
CA VAL A 298 7.10 1.22 10.61
C VAL A 298 6.28 2.25 9.84
N GLU A 299 4.96 2.23 9.92
CA GLU A 299 4.06 3.14 9.20
C GLU A 299 4.25 4.61 9.61
N LEU A 300 4.56 4.89 10.88
CA LEU A 300 4.90 6.24 11.34
C LEU A 300 6.21 6.77 10.74
N LYS A 301 7.17 5.89 10.47
CA LYS A 301 8.52 6.26 10.03
C LYS A 301 8.72 6.07 8.52
N ALA A 302 7.90 5.25 7.88
CA ALA A 302 7.98 4.88 6.48
C ALA A 302 7.86 6.07 5.50
N PRO A 303 7.05 7.12 5.75
CA PRO A 303 7.01 8.28 4.85
C PRO A 303 8.38 8.97 4.68
N ASN A 304 9.31 8.77 5.62
CA ASN A 304 10.66 9.32 5.57
C ASN A 304 11.75 8.27 5.30
N TRP A 305 11.43 6.96 5.21
CA TRP A 305 12.36 5.81 5.36
C TRP A 305 13.62 6.22 6.13
N ARG A 306 13.43 6.32 7.46
CA ARG A 306 14.51 6.37 8.43
C ARG A 306 14.43 5.15 9.33
N LEU A 307 13.95 4.02 8.78
CA LEU A 307 13.64 2.84 9.59
C LEU A 307 14.92 2.30 10.19
N SER A 308 15.98 2.22 9.38
CA SER A 308 17.28 1.73 9.84
C SER A 308 17.90 2.63 10.92
N ARG A 309 17.76 3.95 10.79
CA ARG A 309 18.33 4.92 11.74
C ARG A 309 17.50 5.07 13.02
N GLU A 310 16.18 4.96 12.92
CA GLU A 310 15.27 5.22 14.04
C GLU A 310 14.89 3.95 14.79
N LEU A 311 14.76 2.82 14.07
CA LEU A 311 14.46 1.51 14.66
C LEU A 311 15.71 0.64 14.78
N GLY A 312 16.80 0.94 14.07
CA GLY A 312 18.07 0.22 14.21
C GLY A 312 18.15 -1.07 13.42
N TYR A 313 19.37 -1.55 13.19
CA TYR A 313 19.62 -2.85 12.57
C TYR A 313 19.13 -4.04 13.43
N PHE A 314 19.00 -3.84 14.75
CA PHE A 314 18.43 -4.87 15.61
C PHE A 314 17.01 -5.25 15.18
N THR A 315 16.21 -4.31 14.67
CA THR A 315 14.84 -4.58 14.20
C THR A 315 14.85 -5.58 13.07
N GLU A 316 15.68 -5.40 12.04
CA GLU A 316 15.79 -6.35 10.94
C GLU A 316 16.20 -7.74 11.45
N SER A 317 17.30 -7.80 12.23
CA SER A 317 17.84 -9.05 12.77
C SER A 317 16.82 -9.78 13.67
N LEU A 318 16.05 -9.03 14.44
CA LEU A 318 14.98 -9.57 15.28
C LEU A 318 13.83 -10.09 14.42
N LEU A 319 13.35 -9.32 13.43
CA LEU A 319 12.25 -9.74 12.56
C LEU A 319 12.61 -10.99 11.76
N GLU A 320 13.85 -11.14 11.29
CA GLU A 320 14.31 -12.39 10.65
C GLU A 320 14.21 -13.58 11.61
N GLY A 321 14.61 -13.40 12.88
CA GLY A 321 14.40 -14.40 13.93
C GLY A 321 12.93 -14.74 14.15
N LEU A 322 12.07 -13.73 14.22
CA LEU A 322 10.63 -13.90 14.45
C LEU A 322 9.93 -14.58 13.28
N VAL A 323 10.26 -14.24 12.02
CA VAL A 323 9.71 -14.92 10.83
C VAL A 323 10.03 -16.42 10.87
N SER A 324 11.28 -16.77 11.20
CA SER A 324 11.69 -18.18 11.31
C SER A 324 10.94 -18.90 12.43
N GLU A 325 10.94 -18.32 13.64
CA GLU A 325 10.33 -18.89 14.84
C GLU A 325 8.81 -19.04 14.69
N TRP A 326 8.13 -18.05 14.12
CA TRP A 326 6.67 -18.02 14.01
C TRP A 326 6.14 -18.60 12.69
N SER A 327 6.99 -19.31 11.93
CA SER A 327 6.64 -19.92 10.63
C SER A 327 5.39 -20.81 10.63
N ALA A 328 5.03 -21.40 11.78
CA ALA A 328 3.78 -22.14 11.94
C ALA A 328 2.52 -21.29 11.70
N MET A 329 2.55 -19.99 12.00
CA MET A 329 1.44 -19.07 11.74
C MET A 329 1.13 -18.98 10.24
N GLY A 330 2.13 -19.06 9.37
CA GLY A 330 1.96 -19.10 7.92
C GLY A 330 1.21 -20.32 7.40
N LYS A 331 1.11 -21.39 8.21
CA LYS A 331 0.34 -22.61 7.92
C LYS A 331 -0.95 -22.71 8.72
N SER A 332 -1.30 -21.68 9.50
CA SER A 332 -2.51 -21.69 10.32
C SER A 332 -3.75 -21.87 9.44
N PRO A 333 -4.75 -22.67 9.86
CA PRO A 333 -6.02 -22.74 9.14
C PRO A 333 -6.76 -21.40 9.17
N ASN A 334 -6.45 -20.54 10.14
CA ASN A 334 -7.02 -19.21 10.27
C ASN A 334 -6.37 -18.23 9.26
N PRO A 335 -7.12 -17.71 8.27
CA PRO A 335 -6.57 -16.81 7.25
C PRO A 335 -6.03 -15.50 7.83
N VAL A 336 -6.59 -15.02 8.94
CA VAL A 336 -6.12 -13.81 9.59
C VAL A 336 -4.75 -14.01 10.22
N ILE A 337 -4.53 -15.16 10.88
CA ILE A 337 -3.22 -15.50 11.45
C ILE A 337 -2.16 -15.64 10.34
N ARG A 338 -2.53 -16.22 9.20
CA ARG A 338 -1.64 -16.25 8.02
C ARG A 338 -1.33 -14.84 7.51
N ALA A 339 -2.33 -13.95 7.46
CA ALA A 339 -2.12 -12.57 7.04
C ALA A 339 -1.12 -11.84 7.95
N TYR A 340 -1.22 -12.01 9.28
CA TYR A 340 -0.25 -11.47 10.23
C TYR A 340 1.17 -11.98 10.00
N TYR A 341 1.32 -13.28 9.76
CA TYR A 341 2.63 -13.86 9.44
C TYR A 341 3.24 -13.27 8.16
N HIS A 342 2.43 -13.12 7.11
CA HIS A 342 2.91 -12.53 5.86
C HIS A 342 3.18 -11.02 5.99
N GLN A 343 2.41 -10.29 6.80
CA GLN A 343 2.73 -8.92 7.18
C GLN A 343 4.07 -8.83 7.91
N LEU A 344 4.35 -9.73 8.87
CA LEU A 344 5.65 -9.79 9.53
C LEU A 344 6.79 -9.99 8.51
N SER A 345 6.59 -10.88 7.54
CA SER A 345 7.55 -11.12 6.46
C SER A 345 7.78 -9.84 5.63
N SER A 346 6.73 -9.12 5.25
CA SER A 346 6.84 -7.84 4.55
C SER A 346 7.56 -6.77 5.37
N LEU A 347 7.32 -6.71 6.68
CA LEU A 347 7.97 -5.73 7.57
C LEU A 347 9.48 -5.99 7.66
N ARG A 348 9.87 -7.27 7.74
CA ARG A 348 11.28 -7.66 7.65
C ARG A 348 11.88 -7.23 6.31
N ASP A 349 11.23 -7.57 5.20
CA ASP A 349 11.75 -7.25 3.85
C ASP A 349 11.92 -5.73 3.68
N GLN A 350 10.98 -4.94 4.24
CA GLN A 350 11.09 -3.49 4.29
C GLN A 350 12.26 -3.00 5.14
N ALA A 351 12.47 -3.59 6.32
CA ALA A 351 13.59 -3.21 7.19
C ALA A 351 14.94 -3.43 6.47
N ASN A 352 15.09 -4.56 5.78
CA ASN A 352 16.28 -4.85 4.98
C ASN A 352 16.48 -3.84 3.83
N GLN A 353 15.44 -3.60 3.02
CA GLN A 353 15.51 -2.59 1.94
C GLN A 353 15.84 -1.18 2.47
N SER A 354 15.37 -0.85 3.67
CA SER A 354 15.66 0.42 4.33
C SER A 354 17.13 0.55 4.67
N ILE A 355 17.79 -0.51 5.11
CA ILE A 355 19.23 -0.51 5.40
C ILE A 355 20.05 -0.35 4.13
N GLU A 356 19.73 -1.12 3.10
CA GLU A 356 20.42 -1.02 1.81
C GLU A 356 20.35 0.39 1.22
N SER A 357 19.18 1.02 1.32
CA SER A 357 18.93 2.35 0.74
C SER A 357 19.40 3.52 1.61
N GLU A 358 19.34 3.43 2.94
CA GLU A 358 19.66 4.53 3.86
C GLU A 358 21.11 4.52 4.36
N LEU A 359 21.65 3.32 4.58
CA LEU A 359 22.96 3.14 5.23
C LEU A 359 24.02 2.65 4.25
N LEU A 360 23.64 1.82 3.27
CA LEU A 360 24.59 1.08 2.42
C LEU A 360 24.48 1.43 0.93
N SER A 361 23.95 2.60 0.59
CA SER A 361 23.60 2.96 -0.79
C SER A 361 24.78 3.36 -1.69
N SER A 362 26.03 3.29 -1.20
CA SER A 362 27.22 3.67 -1.97
C SER A 362 28.33 2.63 -1.80
N PRO A 363 29.23 2.47 -2.80
CA PRO A 363 30.36 1.54 -2.68
C PRO A 363 31.23 1.80 -1.43
N HIS A 364 31.41 3.07 -1.06
CA HIS A 364 32.13 3.43 0.17
C HIS A 364 31.40 2.93 1.42
N ALA A 365 30.09 3.16 1.51
CA ALA A 365 29.30 2.67 2.64
C ALA A 365 29.28 1.14 2.71
N GLN A 366 29.17 0.46 1.56
CA GLN A 366 29.25 -1.00 1.48
C GLN A 366 30.60 -1.53 1.94
N SER A 367 31.71 -0.88 1.57
CA SER A 367 33.05 -1.24 2.05
C SER A 367 33.23 -1.08 3.57
N ASN A 368 32.39 -0.27 4.21
CA ASN A 368 32.39 0.00 5.65
C ASN A 368 31.14 -0.54 6.38
N ALA A 369 30.40 -1.46 5.74
CA ALA A 369 29.06 -1.85 6.19
C ALA A 369 29.03 -2.33 7.65
N TYR A 370 30.01 -3.13 8.07
CA TYR A 370 30.07 -3.64 9.45
C TYR A 370 30.07 -2.52 10.49
N GLN A 371 30.91 -1.49 10.30
CA GLN A 371 30.99 -0.39 11.26
C GLN A 371 29.71 0.45 11.25
N ILE A 372 29.16 0.75 10.07
CA ILE A 372 27.92 1.52 9.94
C ILE A 372 26.75 0.81 10.61
N LEU A 373 26.61 -0.50 10.38
CA LEU A 373 25.54 -1.30 10.98
C LEU A 373 25.70 -1.40 12.50
N LYS A 374 26.94 -1.52 12.99
CA LYS A 374 27.24 -1.55 14.42
C LYS A 374 26.89 -0.21 15.09
N ASP A 375 27.20 0.91 14.45
CA ASP A 375 26.86 2.25 14.96
C ASP A 375 25.35 2.52 14.95
N ASN A 376 24.60 1.82 14.09
CA ASN A 376 23.13 1.89 14.00
C ASN A 376 22.45 0.63 14.56
N TRP A 377 23.12 -0.12 15.44
CA TRP A 377 22.63 -1.42 15.91
C TRP A 377 21.32 -1.34 16.69
N LEU A 378 21.37 -0.79 17.90
CA LEU A 378 20.27 -0.81 18.85
C LEU A 378 20.00 0.61 19.37
N PRO A 379 18.95 1.30 18.87
CA PRO A 379 18.51 2.54 19.47
C PRO A 379 17.90 2.25 20.84
N ARG A 380 18.36 2.95 21.87
CA ARG A 380 17.79 2.88 23.22
C ARG A 380 16.67 3.89 23.39
N ASN A 381 15.49 3.54 22.89
CA ASN A 381 14.31 4.40 22.89
C ASN A 381 13.06 3.62 23.33
N ASP A 382 11.92 4.30 23.37
CA ASP A 382 10.66 3.70 23.81
C ASP A 382 10.21 2.55 22.90
N TYR A 383 10.57 2.60 21.62
CA TYR A 383 10.29 1.54 20.67
C TYR A 383 11.00 0.23 21.06
N SER A 384 12.32 0.24 21.26
CA SER A 384 13.07 -0.98 21.58
C SER A 384 12.68 -1.54 22.95
N ARG A 385 12.41 -0.68 23.95
CA ARG A 385 11.87 -1.09 25.25
C ARG A 385 10.50 -1.75 25.15
N ALA A 386 9.57 -1.14 24.43
CA ALA A 386 8.22 -1.68 24.27
C ALA A 386 8.22 -3.01 23.50
N LEU A 387 9.04 -3.13 22.45
CA LEU A 387 9.17 -4.36 21.68
C LEU A 387 9.76 -5.50 22.52
N VAL A 388 10.91 -5.26 23.16
CA VAL A 388 11.59 -6.27 23.99
C VAL A 388 10.70 -6.65 25.17
N GLY A 389 10.10 -5.68 25.88
CA GLY A 389 9.20 -5.97 26.99
C GLY A 389 7.97 -6.78 26.58
N SER A 390 7.45 -6.57 25.37
CA SER A 390 6.33 -7.37 24.83
C SER A 390 6.75 -8.80 24.49
N LEU A 391 7.93 -8.97 23.90
CA LEU A 391 8.46 -10.29 23.61
C LEU A 391 8.82 -11.07 24.88
N LEU A 392 9.37 -10.41 25.92
CA LEU A 392 9.63 -11.06 27.21
C LEU A 392 8.34 -11.66 27.79
N ARG A 393 7.26 -10.88 27.82
CA ARG A 393 5.95 -11.38 28.26
C ARG A 393 5.45 -12.56 27.42
N LEU A 394 5.60 -12.49 26.10
CA LEU A 394 5.22 -13.59 25.19
C LEU A 394 5.97 -14.88 25.54
N TYR A 395 7.26 -14.79 25.87
CA TYR A 395 8.09 -15.94 26.23
C TYR A 395 8.07 -16.27 27.74
N GLY A 396 7.10 -15.72 28.49
CA GLY A 396 6.89 -16.06 29.91
C GLY A 396 7.92 -15.47 30.87
N ARG A 397 8.65 -14.43 30.47
CA ARG A 397 9.65 -13.72 31.28
C ARG A 397 9.12 -12.42 31.86
N ASP A 398 9.76 -11.93 32.92
CA ASP A 398 9.36 -10.67 33.56
C ASP A 398 9.77 -9.47 32.71
N SER A 399 8.83 -8.56 32.44
CA SER A 399 9.11 -7.29 31.76
C SER A 399 10.06 -6.37 32.52
N SER A 400 10.26 -6.56 33.82
CA SER A 400 11.27 -5.84 34.59
C SER A 400 12.70 -6.09 34.10
N GLU A 401 12.93 -7.21 33.39
CA GLU A 401 14.23 -7.59 32.81
C GLU A 401 14.57 -6.83 31.50
N THR A 402 13.67 -5.98 31.01
CA THR A 402 13.80 -5.32 29.69
C THR A 402 15.14 -4.62 29.49
N GLU A 403 15.60 -3.81 30.46
CA GLU A 403 16.87 -3.08 30.33
C GLU A 403 18.09 -4.01 30.34
N ALA A 404 18.08 -5.06 31.18
CA ALA A 404 19.16 -6.04 31.21
C ALA A 404 19.24 -6.84 29.89
N VAL A 405 18.09 -7.15 29.28
CA VAL A 405 18.04 -7.81 27.98
C VAL A 405 18.49 -6.88 26.86
N LEU A 406 18.13 -5.59 26.90
CA LEU A 406 18.64 -4.58 25.97
C LEU A 406 20.16 -4.40 26.09
N ASP A 407 20.72 -4.44 27.30
CA ASP A 407 22.17 -4.47 27.52
C ASP A 407 22.81 -5.69 26.84
N ALA A 408 22.23 -6.87 27.03
CA ALA A 408 22.72 -8.11 26.42
C ALA A 408 22.65 -8.09 24.89
N ILE A 409 21.57 -7.55 24.31
CA ILE A 409 21.42 -7.35 22.86
C ILE A 409 22.45 -6.34 22.35
N GLY A 410 22.60 -5.19 23.02
CA GLY A 410 23.57 -4.16 22.65
C GLY A 410 25.02 -4.68 22.62
N ASN A 411 25.36 -5.59 23.53
CA ASN A 411 26.68 -6.21 23.61
C ASN A 411 26.87 -7.41 22.65
N SER A 412 25.83 -7.80 21.90
CA SER A 412 25.83 -9.02 21.06
C SER A 412 25.43 -8.74 19.60
N PHE A 413 26.05 -7.74 18.97
CA PHE A 413 25.78 -7.34 17.58
C PHE A 413 25.70 -8.51 16.58
N GLU A 414 26.59 -9.51 16.72
CA GLU A 414 26.70 -10.63 15.77
C GLU A 414 25.70 -11.77 16.04
N ARG A 415 24.84 -11.65 17.06
CA ARG A 415 23.90 -12.70 17.45
C ARG A 415 22.47 -12.23 17.21
N ASN A 416 21.60 -13.18 16.87
CA ASN A 416 20.17 -12.90 16.75
C ASN A 416 19.63 -12.37 18.10
N PRO A 417 19.04 -11.15 18.14
CA PRO A 417 18.50 -10.54 19.36
C PRO A 417 17.46 -11.41 20.06
N LEU A 418 16.68 -12.19 19.30
CA LEU A 418 15.65 -13.09 19.83
C LEU A 418 16.22 -14.11 20.83
N ASN A 419 17.47 -14.53 20.65
CA ASN A 419 18.12 -15.45 21.58
C ASN A 419 18.28 -14.84 22.98
N GLN A 420 18.54 -13.53 23.09
CA GLN A 420 18.67 -12.87 24.39
C GLN A 420 17.30 -12.68 25.06
N VAL A 421 16.25 -12.52 24.25
CA VAL A 421 14.88 -12.43 24.73
C VAL A 421 14.35 -13.78 25.23
N LYS A 422 14.77 -14.90 24.63
CA LYS A 422 14.31 -16.25 25.00
C LYS A 422 15.09 -16.91 26.13
N ARG A 423 16.35 -16.52 26.36
CA ARG A 423 17.20 -17.00 27.46
C ARG A 423 16.65 -16.55 28.80
#